data_AF-A0A480B3W4-F1
#
_entry.id   AF-A0A480B3W4-F1
#
_cell.length_a   1.000
_cell.length_b   1.000
_cell.length_c   1.000
_cell.angle_alpha   90.00
_cell.angle_beta   90.00
_cell.angle_gamma   90.00
#
_symmetry.space_group_name_H-M   'P 1'
#
loop_
_entity.id
_entity.type
_entity.pdbx_description
1 polymer ?
#
loop_
_entity_poly.entity_id
_entity_poly.type
_entity_poly.pdbx_seq_one_letter_code
_entity_poly.pdbx_strand_id
1 'polypeptide(L)'
;MTHTRQLLAVAAVTAASLLSAGAAFAQEATPDTWLQVQSTKSRADVSAELVAARQSGLTKAWSAGYMEPVRTSALRATVQASTLQAIASGELKAINAEVYSFTPAAAPTLAAK
;
A
#
# COMPACT_ATOMS: atom_id res chain seq x y z
N MET A 1 49.09 24.09 -1.60
CA MET A 1 48.04 24.54 -2.56
C MET A 1 47.19 23.39 -3.11
N THR A 2 47.72 22.17 -3.32
CA THR A 2 46.99 21.03 -3.90
C THR A 2 45.99 20.37 -2.94
N HIS A 3 46.36 20.15 -1.68
CA HIS A 3 45.49 19.50 -0.69
C HIS A 3 44.26 20.34 -0.31
N THR A 4 44.41 21.67 -0.25
CA THR A 4 43.29 22.60 -0.01
C THR A 4 42.24 22.51 -1.13
N ARG A 5 42.67 22.37 -2.39
CA ARG A 5 41.77 22.25 -3.55
C ARG A 5 41.04 20.90 -3.56
N GLN A 6 41.71 19.83 -3.12
CA GLN A 6 41.09 18.50 -2.97
C GLN A 6 40.06 18.49 -1.84
N LEU A 7 40.35 19.14 -0.71
CA LEU A 7 39.41 19.26 0.41
C LEU A 7 38.16 20.07 0.03
N LEU A 8 38.31 21.19 -0.70
CA LEU A 8 37.16 21.95 -1.20
C LEU A 8 36.33 21.17 -2.22
N ALA A 9 36.97 20.40 -3.11
CA ALA A 9 36.26 19.58 -4.08
C ALA A 9 35.44 18.47 -3.41
N VAL A 10 36.00 17.80 -2.40
CA VAL A 10 35.27 16.78 -1.62
C VAL A 10 34.10 17.39 -0.86
N ALA A 11 34.29 18.56 -0.23
CA ALA A 11 33.23 19.26 0.49
C ALA A 11 32.08 19.73 -0.42
N ALA A 12 32.39 20.14 -1.65
CA ALA A 12 31.37 20.55 -2.62
C ALA A 12 30.54 19.35 -3.10
N VAL A 13 31.17 18.19 -3.34
CA VAL A 13 30.49 16.98 -3.78
C VAL A 13 29.60 16.42 -2.67
N THR A 14 30.07 16.40 -1.42
CA THR A 14 29.27 15.94 -0.28
C THR A 14 28.08 16.87 0.00
N ALA A 15 28.26 18.19 -0.06
CA ALA A 15 27.18 19.15 0.09
C ALA A 15 26.10 19.01 -1.01
N ALA A 16 26.51 18.83 -2.27
CA ALA A 16 25.59 18.60 -3.38
C ALA A 16 24.81 17.27 -3.25
N SER A 17 25.47 16.22 -2.75
CA SER A 17 24.84 14.91 -2.54
C SER A 17 23.78 14.92 -1.43
N LEU A 18 23.96 15.74 -0.39
CA LEU A 18 23.01 15.88 0.73
C LEU A 18 21.77 16.71 0.35
N LEU A 19 21.91 17.69 -0.55
CA LEU A 19 20.77 18.46 -1.08
C LEU A 19 19.87 17.64 -2.00
N SER A 20 20.41 16.60 -2.62
CA SER A 20 19.68 15.75 -3.57
C SER A 20 18.78 14.69 -2.89
N ALA A 21 19.00 14.41 -1.59
CA ALA A 21 18.35 13.33 -0.85
C ALA A 21 17.13 13.78 -0.02
N GLY A 22 16.80 15.08 0.02
CA GLY A 22 15.84 15.65 0.97
C GLY A 22 14.40 15.84 0.45
N ALA A 23 14.11 15.58 -0.81
CA ALA A 23 12.80 15.86 -1.41
C ALA A 23 12.10 14.59 -1.91
N ALA A 24 11.96 13.60 -1.02
CA ALA A 24 10.97 12.55 -1.22
C ALA A 24 9.59 13.16 -0.91
N PHE A 25 8.97 13.81 -1.89
CA PHE A 25 7.55 14.13 -1.82
C PHE A 25 6.79 12.80 -1.83
N ALA A 26 6.11 12.48 -0.73
CA ALA A 26 5.08 11.46 -0.74
C ALA A 26 3.97 11.95 -1.67
N GLN A 27 4.07 11.61 -2.95
CA GLN A 27 3.01 11.86 -3.91
C GLN A 27 1.85 10.95 -3.50
N GLU A 28 0.81 11.52 -2.89
CA GLU A 28 -0.45 10.80 -2.68
C GLU A 28 -0.98 10.41 -4.07
N ALA A 29 -0.85 9.12 -4.39
CA ALA A 29 -1.21 8.56 -5.70
C ALA A 29 -2.72 8.56 -5.97
N THR A 30 -3.53 9.00 -4.99
CA THR A 30 -4.98 9.11 -5.11
C THR A 30 -5.35 10.59 -5.13
N PRO A 31 -5.77 11.14 -6.28
CA PRO A 31 -6.24 12.51 -6.34
C PRO A 31 -7.46 12.68 -5.43
N ASP A 32 -7.34 13.47 -4.36
CA ASP A 32 -8.41 13.80 -3.40
C ASP A 32 -9.63 14.53 -3.98
N THR A 33 -9.67 14.70 -5.30
CA THR A 33 -10.83 15.20 -6.06
C THR A 33 -12.15 14.54 -5.68
N TRP A 34 -12.15 13.28 -5.25
CA TRP A 34 -13.34 12.57 -4.77
C TRP A 34 -13.83 13.05 -3.39
N LEU A 35 -12.97 13.60 -2.53
CA LEU A 35 -13.35 14.16 -1.22
C LEU A 35 -14.20 15.42 -1.33
N GLN A 36 -14.18 16.11 -2.48
CA GLN A 36 -14.97 17.32 -2.71
C GLN A 36 -16.36 17.06 -3.29
N VAL A 37 -16.72 15.79 -3.55
CA VAL A 37 -18.02 15.45 -4.15
C VAL A 37 -19.12 15.51 -3.09
N GLN A 38 -20.10 16.39 -3.30
CA GLN A 38 -21.31 16.44 -2.49
C GLN A 38 -22.33 15.42 -3.01
N SER A 39 -22.90 14.62 -2.10
CA SER A 39 -23.99 13.71 -2.45
C SER A 39 -25.26 14.48 -2.75
N THR A 40 -25.86 14.24 -3.92
CA THR A 40 -27.19 14.77 -4.28
C THR A 40 -28.34 13.87 -3.80
N LYS A 41 -28.06 12.66 -3.28
CA LYS A 41 -29.08 11.73 -2.80
C LYS A 41 -29.59 12.10 -1.41
N SER A 42 -30.89 11.91 -1.21
CA SER A 42 -31.49 12.04 0.12
C SER A 42 -31.03 10.90 1.03
N ARG A 43 -31.11 11.10 2.36
CA ARG A 43 -30.77 10.06 3.35
C ARG A 43 -31.70 8.83 3.26
N ALA A 44 -32.94 9.04 2.84
CA ALA A 44 -33.91 7.97 2.66
C ALA A 44 -33.51 7.07 1.48
N ASP A 45 -33.14 7.68 0.36
CA ASP A 45 -32.71 6.95 -0.85
C ASP A 45 -31.43 6.17 -0.60
N VAL A 46 -30.46 6.77 0.09
CA VAL A 46 -29.21 6.07 0.50
C VAL A 46 -29.52 4.86 1.37
N SER A 47 -30.48 4.98 2.29
CA SER A 47 -30.86 3.87 3.18
C SER A 47 -31.56 2.75 2.41
N ALA A 48 -32.44 3.10 1.48
CA ALA A 48 -33.12 2.14 0.62
C ALA A 48 -32.14 1.38 -0.28
N GLU A 49 -31.19 2.10 -0.90
CA GLU A 49 -30.15 1.50 -1.73
C GLU A 49 -29.22 0.60 -0.94
N LEU A 50 -28.85 0.98 0.29
CA LEU A 50 -28.02 0.14 1.16
C LEU A 50 -28.72 -1.18 1.51
N VAL A 51 -30.03 -1.15 1.79
CA VAL A 51 -30.82 -2.36 2.04
C VAL A 51 -30.87 -3.24 0.79
N ALA A 52 -31.15 -2.66 -0.37
CA ALA A 52 -31.18 -3.38 -1.64
C ALA A 52 -29.80 -3.98 -1.99
N ALA A 53 -28.71 -3.24 -1.77
CA ALA A 53 -27.35 -3.71 -2.00
C ALA A 53 -26.98 -4.89 -1.08
N ARG A 54 -27.45 -4.89 0.17
CA ARG A 54 -27.24 -6.00 1.10
C ARG A 54 -28.01 -7.25 0.68
N GLN A 55 -29.26 -7.08 0.25
CA GLN A 55 -30.11 -8.19 -0.21
C GLN A 55 -29.59 -8.82 -1.50
N SER A 56 -29.07 -8.00 -2.41
CA SER A 56 -28.50 -8.45 -3.69
C SER A 56 -27.05 -8.92 -3.59
N GLY A 57 -26.41 -8.80 -2.42
CA GLY A 57 -25.01 -9.17 -2.21
C GLY A 57 -24.00 -8.21 -2.85
N LEU A 58 -24.44 -7.08 -3.41
CA LEU A 58 -23.60 -6.07 -4.06
C LEU A 58 -22.70 -5.32 -3.08
N THR A 59 -22.94 -5.38 -1.78
CA THR A 59 -22.02 -4.82 -0.76
C THR A 59 -20.66 -5.54 -0.71
N LYS A 60 -20.53 -6.71 -1.34
CA LYS A 60 -19.26 -7.45 -1.43
C LYS A 60 -18.44 -7.06 -2.66
N ALA A 61 -18.94 -6.16 -3.50
CA ALA A 61 -18.18 -5.63 -4.62
C ALA A 61 -16.95 -4.89 -4.08
N TRP A 62 -15.77 -5.26 -4.58
CA TRP A 62 -14.50 -4.64 -4.21
C TRP A 62 -14.55 -3.15 -4.56
N SER A 63 -14.75 -2.31 -3.55
CA SER A 63 -14.61 -0.87 -3.65
C SER A 63 -13.17 -0.53 -3.28
N ALA A 64 -12.56 0.43 -3.96
CA ALA A 64 -11.18 0.86 -3.71
C ALA A 64 -10.90 1.26 -2.23
N GLY A 65 -11.94 1.47 -1.41
CA GLY A 65 -11.84 1.71 0.04
C GLY A 65 -12.47 0.65 0.93
N TYR A 66 -13.07 -0.43 0.40
CA TYR A 66 -13.66 -1.50 1.20
C TYR A 66 -12.94 -2.82 0.99
N MET A 67 -12.12 -3.19 1.97
CA MET A 67 -11.65 -4.55 2.16
C MET A 67 -12.57 -5.23 3.19
N GLU A 68 -13.32 -6.25 2.79
CA GLU A 68 -14.08 -7.06 3.75
C GLU A 68 -13.11 -7.59 4.82
N PRO A 69 -13.36 -7.34 6.11
CA PRO A 69 -12.51 -7.88 7.16
C PRO A 69 -12.45 -9.39 7.07
N VAL A 70 -11.24 -9.96 7.07
CA VAL A 70 -11.07 -11.42 7.19
C VAL A 70 -11.59 -11.84 8.56
N ARG A 71 -12.80 -12.41 8.59
CA ARG A 71 -13.41 -12.92 9.83
C ARG A 71 -12.95 -14.35 10.04
N THR A 72 -12.23 -14.59 11.14
CA THR A 72 -11.94 -15.95 11.61
C THR A 72 -12.90 -16.32 12.73
N SER A 73 -13.48 -17.52 12.66
CA SER A 73 -14.24 -18.12 13.75
C SER A 73 -13.35 -18.94 14.69
N ALA A 74 -12.04 -18.99 14.45
CA ALA A 74 -11.11 -19.75 15.28
C ALA A 74 -10.96 -19.10 16.65
N LEU A 75 -10.91 -19.93 17.70
CA LEU A 75 -10.59 -19.48 19.05
C LEU A 75 -9.15 -19.00 19.12
N ARG A 76 -8.88 -17.99 19.96
CA ARG A 76 -7.52 -17.47 20.18
C ARG A 76 -6.51 -18.58 20.54
N ALA A 77 -6.94 -19.54 21.36
CA ALA A 77 -6.10 -20.67 21.75
C ALA A 77 -5.73 -21.56 20.56
N THR A 78 -6.69 -21.82 19.65
CA THR A 78 -6.45 -22.59 18.42
C THR A 78 -5.47 -21.88 17.49
N VAL A 79 -5.60 -20.56 17.35
CA VAL A 79 -4.66 -19.76 16.55
C VAL A 79 -3.26 -19.86 17.16
N GLN A 80 -3.11 -19.66 18.47
CA GLN A 80 -1.81 -19.75 19.15
C GLN A 80 -1.18 -21.14 18.99
N ALA A 81 -1.94 -22.21 19.19
CA ALA A 81 -1.43 -23.57 19.03
C ALA A 81 -0.94 -23.83 17.60
N SER A 82 -1.71 -23.39 16.59
CA SER A 82 -1.34 -23.54 15.17
C SER A 82 -0.10 -22.74 14.83
N THR A 83 0.02 -21.51 15.33
CA THR A 83 1.22 -20.68 15.14
C THR A 83 2.46 -21.33 15.77
N LEU A 84 2.35 -21.88 16.99
CA LEU A 84 3.47 -22.58 17.63
C LEU A 84 3.89 -23.83 16.85
N GLN A 85 2.93 -24.57 16.29
CA GLN A 85 3.22 -25.71 15.43
C GLN A 85 3.94 -25.29 14.13
N ALA A 86 3.51 -24.20 13.49
CA ALA A 86 4.15 -23.66 12.28
C ALA A 86 5.58 -23.15 12.56
N ILE A 87 5.82 -22.61 13.76
CA ILE A 87 7.17 -22.24 14.21
C ILE A 87 8.03 -23.49 14.41
N ALA A 88 7.52 -24.48 15.14
CA ALA A 88 8.27 -25.68 15.48
C ALA A 88 8.60 -26.56 14.26
N SER A 89 7.69 -26.61 13.28
CA SER A 89 7.89 -27.34 12.02
C SER A 89 8.83 -26.64 11.03
N GLY A 90 9.17 -25.37 11.27
CA GLY A 90 10.00 -24.58 10.37
C GLY A 90 9.25 -24.00 9.17
N GLU A 91 7.93 -24.20 9.07
CA GLU A 91 7.07 -23.65 8.03
C GLU A 91 7.15 -22.11 7.99
N LEU A 92 7.14 -21.45 9.15
CA LEU A 92 7.28 -19.99 9.22
C LEU A 92 8.63 -19.51 8.64
N LYS A 93 9.69 -20.30 8.85
CA LYS A 93 11.03 -19.98 8.32
C LYS A 93 11.07 -20.18 6.80
N ALA A 94 10.40 -21.21 6.28
CA ALA A 94 10.31 -21.46 4.85
C ALA A 94 9.57 -20.31 4.14
N ILE A 95 8.41 -19.89 4.66
CA ILE A 95 7.64 -18.77 4.12
C ILE A 95 8.46 -17.47 4.13
N ASN A 96 9.13 -17.16 5.25
CA ASN A 96 9.97 -15.96 5.34
C ASN A 96 11.21 -15.98 4.42
N ALA A 97 11.62 -17.15 3.95
CA ALA A 97 12.73 -17.29 3.01
C ALA A 97 12.29 -17.15 1.54
N GLU A 98 10.99 -17.11 1.25
CA GLU A 98 10.48 -16.93 -0.11
C GLU A 98 10.87 -15.55 -0.64
N VAL A 99 11.54 -15.53 -1.79
CA VAL A 99 11.93 -14.30 -2.47
C VAL A 99 10.68 -13.68 -3.08
N TYR A 100 10.40 -12.42 -2.73
CA TYR A 100 9.33 -11.63 -3.33
C TYR A 100 9.62 -11.46 -4.83
N SER A 101 8.93 -12.24 -5.68
CA SER A 101 9.16 -12.33 -7.13
C SER A 101 8.25 -11.41 -7.95
N PHE A 102 7.43 -10.59 -7.30
CA PHE A 102 6.53 -9.69 -7.99
C PHE A 102 7.33 -8.64 -8.79
N THR A 103 7.29 -8.79 -10.11
CA THR A 103 7.81 -7.81 -11.06
C THR A 103 6.61 -7.08 -11.64
N PRO A 104 6.41 -5.78 -11.34
CA PRO A 104 5.33 -5.03 -11.96
C PRO A 104 5.53 -5.00 -13.48
N ALA A 105 4.46 -5.21 -14.24
CA ALA A 105 4.51 -5.06 -15.69
C ALA A 105 5.00 -3.64 -16.03
N ALA A 106 6.04 -3.54 -16.85
CA ALA A 106 6.54 -2.25 -17.31
C ALA A 106 5.40 -1.48 -17.98
N ALA A 107 5.20 -0.22 -17.56
CA ALA A 107 4.18 0.64 -18.14
C ALA A 107 4.38 0.72 -19.66
N PRO A 108 3.33 0.52 -20.48
CA PRO A 108 3.45 0.67 -21.91
C PRO A 108 3.86 2.10 -22.23
N THR A 109 4.97 2.27 -22.95
CA THR A 109 5.35 3.55 -23.53
C THR A 109 4.28 3.96 -24.53
N LEU A 110 3.55 5.03 -24.24
CA LEU A 110 2.69 5.69 -25.21
C LEU A 110 3.57 6.14 -26.37
N ALA A 111 3.51 5.43 -27.49
CA ALA A 111 4.10 5.87 -28.74
C ALA A 111 3.39 7.16 -29.17
N ALA A 112 4.08 8.30 -29.04
CA ALA A 112 3.65 9.55 -29.64
C ALA A 112 3.67 9.36 -31.17
N LYS A 113 2.52 9.62 -31.78
CA LYS A 113 2.33 9.60 -33.23
C LYS A 113 2.64 10.97 -33.81
#